data_AF-A0A087MH41-F1
#
_entry.id   AF-A0A087MH41-F1
#
_cell.length_a   1.000
_cell.length_b   1.000
_cell.length_c   1.000
_cell.angle_alpha   90.00
_cell.angle_beta   90.00
_cell.angle_gamma   90.00
#
_symmetry.space_group_name_H-M   'P 1'
#
loop_
_entity.id
_entity.type
_entity.pdbx_description
1 polymer ?
#
loop_
_entity_poly.entity_id
_entity_poly.type
_entity_poly.pdbx_seq_one_letter_code
_entity_poly.pdbx_strand_id
1 'polypeptide(L)'
;MMAAVPASANEGAQAVASLNVQLAAAEAPGDLVSDAALFKLFPVVLGFQPDPDSLDPALRSRVMAAQMALGERVAGGLATDPTVLALELRCPPAAKASQACEARMDRLSGLAGDNAYHHVVLMGTATALGDHGAVLEHARRAARAPDYHHDIATVFSSLYARYSQVPESMWQALRAPEGQRRSPGVEAMAYAAAVALPHYKYIFDACRDPAGELRRHCLDIGRKMTHGSGVLLDIEVGAKIVAKLGGEDDQAKARQKLREARWLGRAVATPEDSLDAAQWDEFFAIYAREGELAAMRYAATAQGIALVPPTGWTGEPEVRPTS
;
A
#
# COMPACT_ATOMS: atom_id res chain seq x y z
N MET A 1 0.35 -26.60 -22.99
CA MET A 1 -0.82 -25.74 -23.26
C MET A 1 -1.86 -26.03 -22.18
N MET A 2 -1.95 -25.17 -21.17
CA MET A 2 -3.08 -25.21 -20.25
C MET A 2 -4.25 -24.53 -20.96
N ALA A 3 -5.37 -25.24 -21.11
CA ALA A 3 -6.60 -24.66 -21.66
C ALA A 3 -7.12 -23.62 -20.66
N ALA A 4 -7.44 -22.42 -21.15
CA ALA A 4 -8.13 -21.40 -20.36
C ALA A 4 -9.50 -21.96 -19.97
N VAL A 5 -9.77 -22.05 -18.67
CA VAL A 5 -11.11 -22.32 -18.16
C VAL A 5 -11.96 -21.09 -18.52
N PRO A 6 -13.09 -21.25 -19.22
CA PRO A 6 -13.94 -20.12 -19.57
C PRO A 6 -14.46 -19.48 -18.28
N ALA A 7 -14.24 -18.17 -18.15
CA ALA A 7 -14.79 -17.37 -17.07
C ALA A 7 -16.31 -17.56 -17.01
N SER A 8 -16.86 -17.77 -15.82
CA SER A 8 -18.32 -17.88 -15.69
C SER A 8 -19.00 -16.56 -16.07
N ALA A 9 -20.25 -16.60 -16.55
CA ALA A 9 -20.99 -15.37 -16.89
C ALA A 9 -21.10 -14.37 -15.70
N ASN A 10 -20.96 -14.87 -14.47
CA ASN A 10 -20.96 -14.07 -13.26
C ASN A 10 -19.65 -13.27 -13.07
N GLU A 11 -18.51 -13.82 -13.49
CA GLU A 11 -17.20 -13.14 -13.44
C GLU A 11 -17.17 -11.94 -14.39
N GLY A 12 -17.72 -12.07 -15.60
CA GLY A 12 -17.81 -10.96 -16.55
C GLY A 12 -18.68 -9.81 -16.03
N ALA A 13 -19.82 -10.12 -15.43
CA ALA A 13 -20.70 -9.09 -14.84
C ALA A 13 -20.03 -8.36 -13.66
N GLN A 14 -19.32 -9.09 -12.79
CA GLN A 14 -18.56 -8.49 -11.69
C GLN A 14 -17.40 -7.63 -12.17
N ALA A 15 -16.68 -8.07 -13.21
CA ALA A 15 -15.58 -7.30 -13.79
C ALA A 15 -16.09 -5.98 -14.40
N VAL A 16 -17.26 -5.99 -15.07
CA VAL A 16 -17.89 -4.77 -15.59
C VAL A 16 -18.41 -3.87 -14.46
N ALA A 17 -18.99 -4.43 -13.40
CA ALA A 17 -19.42 -3.65 -12.24
C ALA A 17 -18.25 -2.97 -11.54
N SER A 18 -17.12 -3.68 -11.35
CA SER A 18 -15.88 -3.12 -10.80
C SER A 18 -15.35 -2.00 -11.68
N LEU A 19 -15.29 -2.20 -13.00
CA LEU A 19 -14.87 -1.16 -13.93
C LEU A 19 -15.75 0.10 -13.85
N ASN A 20 -17.06 -0.05 -13.69
CA ASN A 20 -17.97 1.10 -13.52
C ASN A 20 -17.73 1.85 -12.21
N VAL A 21 -17.44 1.15 -11.11
CA VAL A 21 -17.04 1.78 -9.84
C VAL A 21 -15.75 2.57 -10.01
N GLN A 22 -14.74 1.99 -10.65
CA GLN A 22 -13.46 2.68 -10.89
C GLN A 22 -13.62 3.89 -11.81
N LEU A 23 -14.47 3.78 -12.84
CA LEU A 23 -14.78 4.88 -13.74
C LEU A 23 -15.52 6.01 -12.99
N ALA A 24 -16.54 5.67 -12.18
CA ALA A 24 -17.25 6.67 -11.38
C ALA A 24 -16.33 7.37 -10.38
N ALA A 25 -15.42 6.63 -9.74
CA ALA A 25 -14.40 7.22 -8.88
C ALA A 25 -13.50 8.17 -9.69
N ALA A 26 -12.98 7.73 -10.84
CA ALA A 26 -12.14 8.56 -11.71
C ALA A 26 -12.83 9.83 -12.24
N GLU A 27 -14.14 9.81 -12.42
CA GLU A 27 -14.94 10.96 -12.85
C GLU A 27 -15.27 11.92 -11.68
N ALA A 28 -15.23 11.43 -10.43
CA ALA A 28 -15.43 12.26 -9.24
C ALA A 28 -14.24 13.19 -8.97
N PRO A 29 -14.46 14.38 -8.34
CA PRO A 29 -13.40 15.23 -7.84
C PRO A 29 -12.42 14.48 -6.92
N GLY A 30 -11.12 14.71 -7.13
CA GLY A 30 -10.04 14.10 -6.35
C GLY A 30 -8.76 14.92 -6.44
N ASP A 31 -7.76 14.52 -5.65
CA ASP A 31 -6.41 15.08 -5.69
C ASP A 31 -5.48 14.28 -6.63
N LEU A 32 -4.23 14.72 -6.74
CA LEU A 32 -3.23 14.08 -7.59
C LEU A 32 -2.84 12.67 -7.13
N VAL A 33 -2.93 12.36 -5.84
CA VAL A 33 -2.59 11.03 -5.30
C VAL A 33 -3.63 10.00 -5.74
N SER A 34 -4.92 10.33 -5.62
CA SER A 34 -6.01 9.47 -6.13
C SER A 34 -5.95 9.38 -7.65
N ASP A 35 -5.59 10.46 -8.34
CA ASP A 35 -5.42 10.43 -9.79
C ASP A 35 -4.33 9.43 -10.20
N ALA A 36 -3.16 9.45 -9.54
CA ALA A 36 -2.05 8.54 -9.81
C ALA A 36 -2.40 7.08 -9.48
N ALA A 37 -3.05 6.84 -8.35
CA ALA A 37 -3.49 5.52 -7.94
C ALA A 37 -4.50 4.92 -8.94
N LEU A 38 -5.54 5.67 -9.32
CA LEU A 38 -6.56 5.22 -10.29
C LEU A 38 -5.98 5.06 -11.70
N PHE A 39 -5.08 5.95 -12.12
CA PHE A 39 -4.39 5.84 -13.42
C PHE A 39 -3.64 4.51 -13.57
N LYS A 40 -2.97 4.08 -12.49
CA LYS A 40 -2.28 2.78 -12.45
C LYS A 40 -3.22 1.59 -12.35
N LEU A 41 -4.40 1.79 -11.78
CA LEU A 41 -5.38 0.74 -11.55
C LEU A 41 -6.10 0.32 -12.84
N PHE A 42 -6.44 1.27 -13.72
CA PHE A 42 -7.19 0.97 -14.95
C PHE A 42 -6.58 -0.16 -15.80
N PRO A 43 -5.26 -0.18 -16.09
CA PRO A 43 -4.65 -1.30 -16.82
C PRO A 43 -4.84 -2.66 -16.14
N VAL A 44 -4.84 -2.70 -14.80
CA VAL A 44 -5.00 -3.93 -14.02
C VAL A 44 -6.45 -4.42 -14.13
N VAL A 45 -7.42 -3.53 -13.91
CA VAL A 45 -8.86 -3.86 -13.98
C VAL A 45 -9.27 -4.26 -15.39
N LEU A 46 -8.72 -3.60 -16.41
CA LEU A 46 -8.91 -3.99 -17.82
C LEU A 46 -8.26 -5.34 -18.13
N GLY A 47 -7.11 -5.65 -17.52
CA GLY A 47 -6.44 -6.95 -17.66
C GLY A 47 -7.20 -8.13 -17.06
N PHE A 48 -8.14 -7.88 -16.13
CA PHE A 48 -9.03 -8.90 -15.60
C PHE A 48 -10.28 -9.15 -16.45
N GLN A 49 -10.49 -8.39 -17.53
CA GLN A 49 -11.58 -8.67 -18.46
C GLN A 49 -11.23 -9.93 -19.28
N PRO A 50 -12.14 -10.93 -19.37
CA PRO A 50 -11.90 -12.17 -20.12
C PRO A 50 -11.59 -11.91 -21.60
N ASP A 51 -12.17 -10.82 -22.14
CA ASP A 51 -11.91 -10.31 -23.48
C ASP A 51 -12.08 -8.77 -23.49
N PRO A 52 -10.99 -7.98 -23.60
CA PRO A 52 -11.06 -6.52 -23.67
C PRO A 52 -11.89 -5.98 -24.84
N ASP A 53 -12.05 -6.76 -25.92
CA ASP A 53 -12.86 -6.39 -27.09
C ASP A 53 -14.35 -6.72 -26.90
N SER A 54 -14.69 -7.44 -25.82
CA SER A 54 -16.09 -7.70 -25.41
C SER A 54 -16.72 -6.56 -24.60
N LEU A 55 -15.94 -5.56 -24.19
CA LEU A 55 -16.45 -4.38 -23.51
C LEU A 55 -17.33 -3.54 -24.46
N ASP A 56 -18.44 -3.03 -23.93
CA ASP A 56 -19.25 -2.06 -24.65
C ASP A 56 -18.37 -0.90 -25.17
N PRO A 57 -18.43 -0.55 -26.48
CA PRO A 57 -17.55 0.45 -27.07
C PRO A 57 -17.66 1.83 -26.40
N ALA A 58 -18.85 2.21 -25.92
CA ALA A 58 -19.03 3.49 -25.24
C ALA A 58 -18.40 3.47 -23.85
N LEU A 59 -18.53 2.37 -23.10
CA LEU A 59 -17.83 2.18 -21.83
C LEU A 59 -16.31 2.20 -22.01
N ARG A 60 -15.77 1.48 -22.99
CA ARG A 60 -14.34 1.49 -23.32
C ARG A 60 -13.85 2.89 -23.64
N SER A 61 -14.59 3.63 -24.46
CA SER A 61 -14.26 5.03 -24.80
C SER A 61 -14.21 5.93 -23.56
N ARG A 62 -15.19 5.82 -22.65
CA ARG A 62 -15.20 6.58 -21.39
C ARG A 62 -14.02 6.23 -20.49
N VAL A 63 -13.69 4.95 -20.36
CA VAL A 63 -12.53 4.50 -19.57
C VAL A 63 -11.23 5.06 -20.14
N MET A 64 -11.04 5.00 -21.46
CA MET A 64 -9.84 5.58 -22.10
C MET A 64 -9.76 7.10 -21.92
N ALA A 65 -10.89 7.81 -22.03
CA ALA A 65 -10.95 9.25 -21.79
C ALA A 65 -10.63 9.61 -20.33
N ALA A 66 -11.20 8.88 -19.37
CA ALA A 66 -10.91 9.06 -17.94
C ALA A 66 -9.43 8.78 -17.64
N GLN A 67 -8.88 7.69 -18.17
CA GLN A 67 -7.47 7.34 -18.00
C GLN A 67 -6.53 8.41 -18.59
N MET A 68 -6.86 8.96 -19.77
CA MET A 68 -6.08 10.04 -20.38
C MET A 68 -6.13 11.30 -19.51
N ALA A 69 -7.32 11.70 -19.06
CA ALA A 69 -7.49 12.88 -18.21
C ALA A 69 -6.75 12.75 -16.86
N LEU A 70 -6.77 11.55 -16.25
CA LEU A 70 -5.97 11.25 -15.06
C LEU A 70 -4.47 11.38 -15.37
N GLY A 71 -4.01 10.77 -16.46
CA GLY A 71 -2.61 10.80 -16.87
C GLY A 71 -2.07 12.22 -17.11
N GLU A 72 -2.88 13.10 -17.72
CA GLU A 72 -2.51 14.51 -17.93
C GLU A 72 -2.36 15.27 -16.60
N ARG A 73 -3.30 15.08 -15.66
CA ARG A 73 -3.22 15.71 -14.33
C ARG A 73 -2.03 15.20 -13.53
N VAL A 74 -1.82 13.89 -13.53
CA VAL A 74 -0.65 13.25 -12.89
C VAL A 74 0.63 13.81 -13.48
N ALA A 75 0.75 13.89 -14.80
CA ALA A 75 1.94 14.41 -15.47
C ALA A 75 2.25 15.87 -15.05
N GLY A 76 1.22 16.71 -14.91
CA GLY A 76 1.36 18.08 -14.38
C GLY A 76 1.78 18.12 -12.90
N GLY A 77 1.40 17.12 -12.12
CA GLY A 77 1.66 17.00 -10.68
C GLY A 77 2.98 16.33 -10.28
N LEU A 78 3.64 15.60 -11.19
CA LEU A 78 4.88 14.86 -10.91
C LEU A 78 6.01 15.73 -10.36
N ALA A 79 6.00 17.03 -10.66
CA ALA A 79 7.01 17.94 -10.19
C ALA A 79 6.79 18.36 -8.72
N THR A 80 5.62 18.23 -8.12
CA THR A 80 5.33 18.91 -6.84
C THR A 80 4.97 17.98 -5.70
N ASP A 81 4.47 16.78 -5.99
CA ASP A 81 3.98 15.86 -4.98
C ASP A 81 4.89 14.62 -4.86
N PRO A 82 5.56 14.41 -3.71
CA PRO A 82 6.48 13.29 -3.53
C PRO A 82 5.76 11.93 -3.52
N THR A 83 4.51 11.86 -3.06
CA THR A 83 3.73 10.62 -3.04
C THR A 83 3.34 10.23 -4.47
N VAL A 84 2.85 11.17 -5.27
CA VAL A 84 2.58 10.95 -6.70
C VAL A 84 3.84 10.49 -7.43
N LEU A 85 4.97 11.14 -7.15
CA LEU A 85 6.23 10.81 -7.79
C LEU A 85 6.76 9.44 -7.34
N ALA A 86 6.63 9.08 -6.07
CA ALA A 86 6.98 7.76 -5.54
C ALA A 86 6.12 6.66 -6.15
N LEU A 87 4.82 6.90 -6.31
CA LEU A 87 3.93 6.01 -7.06
C LEU A 87 4.43 5.89 -8.50
N GLU A 88 4.58 6.97 -9.25
CA GLU A 88 4.93 6.91 -10.68
C GLU A 88 6.39 6.57 -10.98
N LEU A 89 7.21 6.31 -9.96
CA LEU A 89 8.61 5.93 -10.12
C LEU A 89 8.72 4.50 -10.67
N ARG A 90 8.66 4.39 -12.01
CA ARG A 90 8.95 3.17 -12.77
C ARG A 90 10.27 3.35 -13.49
N CYS A 91 11.32 2.77 -12.92
CA CYS A 91 12.61 2.71 -13.57
C CYS A 91 12.77 1.33 -14.21
N PRO A 92 12.93 1.24 -15.54
CA PRO A 92 13.29 -0.03 -16.17
C PRO A 92 14.69 -0.47 -15.67
N PRO A 93 15.05 -1.76 -15.79
CA PRO A 93 16.35 -2.26 -15.36
C PRO A 93 17.51 -1.46 -15.97
N ALA A 94 18.65 -1.42 -15.27
CA ALA A 94 19.82 -0.59 -15.58
C ALA A 94 20.19 -0.46 -17.07
N ALA A 95 20.15 -1.57 -17.81
CA ALA A 95 20.46 -1.60 -19.25
C ALA A 95 19.51 -0.75 -20.14
N LYS A 96 18.40 -0.27 -19.57
CA LYS A 96 17.34 0.51 -20.23
C LYS A 96 16.93 1.76 -19.45
N ALA A 97 17.66 2.12 -18.39
CA ALA A 97 17.36 3.31 -17.60
C ALA A 97 17.35 4.53 -18.52
N SER A 98 16.26 5.32 -18.47
CA SER A 98 16.12 6.53 -19.27
C SER A 98 16.50 7.75 -18.45
N GLN A 99 16.94 8.82 -19.11
CA GLN A 99 17.15 10.14 -18.49
C GLN A 99 15.92 10.62 -17.70
N ALA A 100 14.71 10.20 -18.11
CA ALA A 100 13.48 10.51 -17.39
C ALA A 100 13.37 9.79 -16.04
N CYS A 101 13.89 8.57 -15.89
CA CYS A 101 13.96 7.88 -14.60
C CYS A 101 14.91 8.62 -13.65
N GLU A 102 16.13 8.94 -14.10
CA GLU A 102 17.13 9.66 -13.30
C GLU A 102 16.58 11.01 -12.83
N ALA A 103 15.97 11.79 -13.73
CA ALA A 103 15.36 13.08 -13.39
C ALA A 103 14.22 12.94 -12.36
N ARG A 104 13.44 11.86 -12.41
CA ARG A 104 12.38 11.57 -11.42
C ARG A 104 12.96 11.16 -10.08
N MET A 105 14.03 10.35 -10.06
CA MET A 105 14.73 9.98 -8.83
C MET A 105 15.33 11.22 -8.15
N ASP A 106 16.01 12.08 -8.91
CA ASP A 106 16.57 13.34 -8.40
C ASP A 106 15.46 14.24 -7.86
N ARG A 107 14.34 14.35 -8.58
CA ARG A 107 13.21 15.15 -8.14
C ARG A 107 12.60 14.61 -6.85
N LEU A 108 12.39 13.30 -6.75
CA LEU A 108 11.87 12.68 -5.53
C LEU A 108 12.88 12.85 -4.39
N SER A 109 14.18 12.74 -4.64
CA SER A 109 15.20 13.00 -3.62
C SER A 109 15.13 14.42 -3.07
N GLY A 110 14.86 15.41 -3.93
CA GLY A 110 14.66 16.80 -3.52
C GLY A 110 13.37 17.05 -2.75
N LEU A 111 12.28 16.33 -3.07
CA LEU A 111 10.98 16.46 -2.40
C LEU A 111 10.86 15.61 -1.12
N ALA A 112 11.63 14.52 -1.02
CA ALA A 112 11.57 13.57 0.09
C ALA A 112 11.82 14.24 1.46
N GLY A 113 12.60 15.33 1.48
CA GLY A 113 12.95 16.05 2.69
C GLY A 113 13.44 15.11 3.79
N ASP A 114 12.77 15.18 4.93
CA ASP A 114 13.06 14.42 6.15
C ASP A 114 12.20 13.14 6.31
N ASN A 115 11.46 12.71 5.28
CA ASN A 115 10.69 11.47 5.34
C ASN A 115 11.56 10.25 4.95
N ALA A 116 11.81 9.34 5.90
CA ALA A 116 12.59 8.13 5.65
C ALA A 116 11.97 7.24 4.56
N TYR A 117 10.64 7.19 4.43
CA TYR A 117 9.96 6.31 3.47
C TYR A 117 10.36 6.63 2.02
N HIS A 118 10.36 7.91 1.63
CA HIS A 118 10.72 8.29 0.25
C HIS A 118 12.19 7.99 -0.07
N HIS A 119 13.10 8.14 0.90
CA HIS A 119 14.49 7.70 0.73
C HIS A 119 14.59 6.18 0.62
N VAL A 120 13.74 5.42 1.32
CA VAL A 120 13.67 3.96 1.16
C VAL A 120 13.15 3.56 -0.23
N VAL A 121 12.18 4.27 -0.79
CA VAL A 121 11.73 4.08 -2.19
C VAL A 121 12.88 4.33 -3.19
N LEU A 122 13.64 5.41 -2.99
CA LEU A 122 14.81 5.75 -3.81
C LEU A 122 15.93 4.71 -3.69
N MET A 123 16.23 4.25 -2.47
CA MET A 123 17.18 3.17 -2.21
C MET A 123 16.77 1.88 -2.93
N GLY A 124 15.48 1.54 -2.91
CA GLY A 124 14.97 0.37 -3.62
C GLY A 124 15.12 0.49 -5.14
N THR A 125 14.84 1.68 -5.67
CA THR A 125 15.01 1.98 -7.10
C THR A 125 16.48 1.92 -7.51
N ALA A 126 17.38 2.51 -6.73
CA ALA A 126 18.82 2.42 -6.95
C ALA A 126 19.32 0.97 -6.91
N THR A 127 18.76 0.13 -6.02
CA THR A 127 19.06 -1.30 -5.96
C THR A 127 18.66 -2.01 -7.26
N ALA A 128 17.48 -1.71 -7.80
CA ALA A 128 17.01 -2.28 -9.07
C ALA A 128 17.88 -1.85 -10.28
N LEU A 129 18.52 -0.69 -10.19
CA LEU A 129 19.44 -0.15 -11.19
C LEU A 129 20.90 -0.59 -10.99
N GLY A 130 21.22 -1.26 -9.89
CA GLY A 130 22.61 -1.62 -9.56
C GLY A 130 23.49 -0.42 -9.16
N ASP A 131 22.90 0.71 -8.79
CA ASP A 131 23.65 1.89 -8.33
C ASP A 131 23.94 1.79 -6.83
N HIS A 132 25.06 1.15 -6.51
CA HIS A 132 25.50 0.96 -5.13
C HIS A 132 25.78 2.29 -4.39
N GLY A 133 26.17 3.34 -5.11
CA GLY A 133 26.44 4.67 -4.54
C GLY A 133 25.15 5.32 -4.07
N ALA A 134 24.13 5.34 -4.94
CA ALA A 134 22.81 5.85 -4.59
C ALA A 134 22.11 5.00 -3.52
N VAL A 135 22.30 3.68 -3.52
CA VAL A 135 21.80 2.81 -2.44
C VAL A 135 22.35 3.26 -1.08
N LEU A 136 23.66 3.43 -0.96
CA LEU A 136 24.28 3.86 0.29
C LEU A 136 23.82 5.27 0.68
N GLU A 137 23.73 6.18 -0.30
CA GLU A 137 23.30 7.55 -0.05
C GLU A 137 21.89 7.62 0.52
N HIS A 138 20.93 6.96 -0.12
CA HIS A 138 19.55 6.98 0.33
C HIS A 138 19.34 6.16 1.60
N ALA A 139 20.09 5.07 1.81
CA ALA A 139 20.08 4.37 3.10
C ALA A 139 20.55 5.29 4.23
N ARG A 140 21.61 6.08 4.01
CA ARG A 140 22.12 7.05 4.98
C ARG A 140 21.11 8.16 5.28
N ARG A 141 20.42 8.69 4.26
CA ARG A 141 19.36 9.70 4.44
C ARG A 141 18.17 9.13 5.19
N ALA A 142 17.68 7.95 4.81
CA ALA A 142 16.58 7.27 5.50
C ALA A 142 16.91 6.96 6.98
N ALA A 143 18.15 6.54 7.27
CA ALA A 143 18.58 6.30 8.64
C ALA A 143 18.63 7.57 9.50
N ARG A 144 18.96 8.73 8.89
CA ARG A 144 19.08 10.02 9.58
C ARG A 144 17.78 10.80 9.68
N ALA A 145 16.84 10.55 8.77
CA ALA A 145 15.51 11.15 8.79
C ALA A 145 14.86 10.98 10.18
N PRO A 146 14.26 12.02 10.77
CA PRO A 146 13.62 11.91 12.09
C PRO A 146 12.52 10.86 12.09
N ASP A 147 11.67 10.88 11.06
CA ASP A 147 10.44 10.10 11.01
C ASP A 147 10.35 9.19 9.78
N TYR A 148 9.48 8.18 9.88
CA TYR A 148 9.14 7.26 8.80
C TYR A 148 7.63 7.33 8.58
N HIS A 149 7.22 7.99 7.50
CA HIS A 149 5.82 8.13 7.12
C HIS A 149 5.57 7.43 5.80
N HIS A 150 5.01 6.23 5.87
CA HIS A 150 4.63 5.49 4.68
C HIS A 150 3.43 6.14 4.00
N ASP A 151 3.50 6.27 2.67
CA ASP A 151 2.42 6.85 1.86
C ASP A 151 1.10 6.04 1.84
N ILE A 152 1.00 4.87 2.50
CA ILE A 152 -0.20 4.02 2.42
C ILE A 152 -1.41 4.73 3.02
N ALA A 153 -1.22 5.48 4.12
CA ALA A 153 -2.28 6.26 4.73
C ALA A 153 -2.69 7.44 3.84
N THR A 154 -1.72 8.09 3.18
CA THR A 154 -1.95 9.17 2.21
C THR A 154 -2.75 8.66 1.00
N VAL A 155 -2.34 7.54 0.41
CA VAL A 155 -3.03 6.91 -0.72
C VAL A 155 -4.41 6.45 -0.31
N PHE A 156 -4.55 5.79 0.84
CA PHE A 156 -5.84 5.37 1.37
C PHE A 156 -6.77 6.58 1.54
N SER A 157 -6.33 7.62 2.25
CA SER A 157 -7.14 8.81 2.54
C SER A 157 -7.66 9.46 1.26
N SER A 158 -6.77 9.62 0.28
CA SER A 158 -7.07 10.19 -1.01
C SER A 158 -8.05 9.33 -1.83
N LEU A 159 -7.84 8.02 -1.91
CA LEU A 159 -8.76 7.09 -2.58
C LEU A 159 -10.12 7.01 -1.87
N TYR A 160 -10.13 6.94 -0.54
CA TYR A 160 -11.35 6.84 0.26
C TYR A 160 -12.24 8.07 0.10
N ALA A 161 -11.65 9.27 0.09
CA ALA A 161 -12.38 10.51 -0.18
C ALA A 161 -13.06 10.49 -1.56
N ARG A 162 -12.45 9.82 -2.54
CA ARG A 162 -12.98 9.69 -3.90
C ARG A 162 -14.02 8.58 -4.03
N TYR A 163 -13.75 7.40 -3.48
CA TYR A 163 -14.69 6.28 -3.49
C TYR A 163 -15.96 6.56 -2.69
N SER A 164 -15.88 7.37 -1.63
CA SER A 164 -17.06 7.81 -0.86
C SER A 164 -18.02 8.68 -1.69
N GLN A 165 -17.63 9.16 -2.86
CA GLN A 165 -18.48 9.90 -3.80
C GLN A 165 -19.16 8.99 -4.83
N VAL A 166 -18.75 7.72 -4.94
CA VAL A 166 -19.35 6.75 -5.88
C VAL A 166 -20.75 6.37 -5.37
N PRO A 167 -21.80 6.42 -6.23
CA PRO A 167 -23.16 6.07 -5.82
C PRO A 167 -23.27 4.68 -5.19
N GLU A 168 -24.00 4.58 -4.08
CA GLU A 168 -24.22 3.31 -3.34
C GLU A 168 -24.76 2.18 -4.24
N SER A 169 -25.60 2.51 -5.21
CA SER A 169 -26.15 1.55 -6.18
C SER A 169 -25.08 0.85 -7.03
N MET A 170 -23.91 1.48 -7.27
CA MET A 170 -22.81 0.85 -8.00
C MET A 170 -22.07 -0.17 -7.13
N TRP A 171 -21.89 0.13 -5.84
CA TRP A 171 -21.33 -0.81 -4.86
C TRP A 171 -22.24 -2.03 -4.67
N GLN A 172 -23.55 -1.83 -4.68
CA GLN A 172 -24.53 -2.94 -4.62
C GLN A 172 -24.39 -3.91 -5.80
N ALA A 173 -24.02 -3.42 -6.99
CA ALA A 173 -23.83 -4.25 -8.17
C ALA A 173 -22.62 -5.19 -8.07
N LEU A 174 -21.64 -4.86 -7.22
CA LEU A 174 -20.47 -5.72 -6.97
C LEU A 174 -20.79 -6.97 -6.15
N ARG A 175 -22.00 -7.08 -5.58
CA ARG A 175 -22.41 -8.19 -4.70
C ARG A 175 -21.36 -8.52 -3.64
N ALA A 176 -20.68 -7.51 -3.10
CA ALA A 176 -19.77 -7.70 -1.98
C ALA A 176 -20.59 -8.37 -0.85
N PRO A 177 -20.18 -9.54 -0.34
CA PRO A 177 -20.84 -10.19 0.80
C PRO A 177 -20.86 -9.28 2.04
N GLU A 178 -19.94 -8.33 2.08
CA GLU A 178 -19.70 -7.37 3.14
C GLU A 178 -20.63 -6.16 3.01
N GLY A 179 -21.14 -5.66 4.14
CA GLY A 179 -22.13 -4.56 4.18
C GLY A 179 -21.76 -3.36 3.30
N GLN A 180 -22.71 -2.97 2.43
CA GLN A 180 -22.61 -2.01 1.32
C GLN A 180 -21.94 -0.66 1.63
N ARG A 181 -21.95 -0.22 2.90
CA ARG A 181 -21.34 1.05 3.35
C ARG A 181 -19.83 0.99 3.56
N ARG A 182 -19.23 -0.20 3.59
CA ARG A 182 -17.79 -0.39 3.86
C ARG A 182 -16.96 -0.45 2.59
N SER A 183 -17.60 -0.72 1.45
CA SER A 183 -16.92 -0.96 0.18
C SER A 183 -15.94 0.16 -0.22
N PRO A 184 -16.25 1.47 -0.07
CA PRO A 184 -15.28 2.52 -0.37
C PRO A 184 -13.97 2.41 0.42
N GLY A 185 -14.08 2.11 1.72
CA GLY A 185 -12.92 1.99 2.61
C GLY A 185 -12.13 0.72 2.38
N VAL A 186 -12.82 -0.42 2.24
CA VAL A 186 -12.17 -1.71 1.92
C VAL A 186 -11.43 -1.64 0.60
N GLU A 187 -12.06 -1.08 -0.44
CA GLU A 187 -11.46 -0.92 -1.76
C GLU A 187 -10.26 0.04 -1.72
N ALA A 188 -10.38 1.17 -1.01
CA ALA A 188 -9.27 2.10 -0.80
C ALA A 188 -8.08 1.44 -0.09
N MET A 189 -8.33 0.63 0.95
CA MET A 189 -7.29 -0.11 1.67
C MET A 189 -6.59 -1.12 0.75
N ALA A 190 -7.37 -1.90 0.00
CA ALA A 190 -6.84 -2.91 -0.93
C ALA A 190 -5.90 -2.27 -1.96
N TYR A 191 -6.30 -1.14 -2.55
CA TYR A 191 -5.45 -0.44 -3.52
C TYR A 191 -4.27 0.27 -2.90
N ALA A 192 -4.44 0.92 -1.75
CA ALA A 192 -3.34 1.53 -1.04
C ALA A 192 -2.24 0.49 -0.73
N ALA A 193 -2.63 -0.71 -0.28
CA ALA A 193 -1.70 -1.82 -0.07
C ALA A 193 -1.06 -2.30 -1.39
N ALA A 194 -1.85 -2.48 -2.45
CA ALA A 194 -1.34 -2.94 -3.74
C ALA A 194 -0.29 -2.01 -4.35
N VAL A 195 -0.47 -0.68 -4.23
CA VAL A 195 0.51 0.29 -4.75
C VAL A 195 1.75 0.42 -3.87
N ALA A 196 1.62 0.15 -2.56
CA ALA A 196 2.72 0.20 -1.59
C ALA A 196 3.66 -1.00 -1.68
N LEU A 197 3.13 -2.19 -1.94
CA LEU A 197 3.83 -3.47 -1.84
C LEU A 197 5.14 -3.62 -2.66
N PRO A 198 5.23 -3.15 -3.92
CA PRO A 198 6.40 -3.39 -4.76
C PRO A 198 7.72 -2.89 -4.17
N HIS A 199 7.69 -1.86 -3.33
CA HIS A 199 8.90 -1.26 -2.77
C HIS A 199 9.61 -2.18 -1.76
N TYR A 200 8.86 -3.02 -1.03
CA TYR A 200 9.45 -3.87 0.02
C TYR A 200 10.42 -4.91 -0.52
N LYS A 201 10.18 -5.44 -1.73
CA LYS A 201 11.10 -6.40 -2.35
C LYS A 201 12.53 -5.84 -2.41
N TYR A 202 12.67 -4.59 -2.83
CA TYR A 202 13.99 -3.98 -3.01
C TYR A 202 14.67 -3.64 -1.69
N ILE A 203 13.89 -3.29 -0.66
CA ILE A 203 14.42 -3.12 0.71
C ILE A 203 15.01 -4.43 1.20
N PHE A 204 14.26 -5.53 1.04
CA PHE A 204 14.75 -6.85 1.41
C PHE A 204 16.00 -7.22 0.64
N ASP A 205 16.05 -6.99 -0.67
CA ASP A 205 17.21 -7.32 -1.49
C ASP A 205 18.46 -6.52 -1.05
N ALA A 206 18.31 -5.22 -0.77
CA ALA A 206 19.40 -4.36 -0.32
C ALA A 206 19.87 -4.64 1.12
N CYS A 207 18.94 -4.94 2.02
CA CYS A 207 19.22 -5.21 3.43
C CYS A 207 19.33 -6.71 3.75
N ARG A 208 19.38 -7.59 2.73
CA ARG A 208 19.54 -9.03 2.94
C ARG A 208 20.89 -9.31 3.58
N ASP A 209 21.99 -9.03 2.90
CA ASP A 209 23.34 -9.33 3.40
C ASP A 209 24.22 -8.08 3.39
N PRO A 210 23.84 -7.01 4.13
CA PRO A 210 24.54 -5.74 4.05
C PRO A 210 25.85 -5.80 4.83
N ALA A 211 26.88 -5.15 4.30
CA ALA A 211 28.20 -5.01 4.92
C ALA A 211 28.51 -3.54 5.22
N GLY A 212 29.49 -3.32 6.10
CA GLY A 212 30.03 -1.99 6.40
C GLY A 212 28.95 -1.00 6.85
N GLU A 213 28.93 0.19 6.23
CA GLU A 213 28.02 1.27 6.59
C GLU A 213 26.56 0.96 6.29
N LEU A 214 26.29 0.28 5.16
CA LEU A 214 24.95 -0.11 4.75
C LEU A 214 24.27 -0.98 5.82
N ARG A 215 25.04 -1.86 6.50
CA ARG A 215 24.53 -2.68 7.60
C ARG A 215 23.95 -1.83 8.73
N ARG A 216 24.63 -0.75 9.11
CA ARG A 216 24.18 0.17 10.16
C ARG A 216 22.92 0.91 9.72
N HIS A 217 22.91 1.44 8.51
CA HIS A 217 21.76 2.15 7.97
C HIS A 217 20.52 1.26 7.81
N CYS A 218 20.68 0.03 7.32
CA CYS A 218 19.59 -0.94 7.27
C CYS A 218 19.01 -1.25 8.67
N LEU A 219 19.86 -1.37 9.70
CA LEU A 219 19.39 -1.57 11.08
C LEU A 219 18.57 -0.37 11.57
N ASP A 220 19.04 0.86 11.34
CA ASP A 220 18.34 2.07 11.76
C ASP A 220 17.01 2.26 11.01
N ILE A 221 16.97 1.97 9.71
CA ILE A 221 15.73 1.92 8.92
C ILE A 221 14.78 0.86 9.50
N GLY A 222 15.29 -0.35 9.78
CA GLY A 222 14.49 -1.42 10.38
C GLY A 222 13.86 -1.02 11.71
N ARG A 223 14.63 -0.36 12.60
CA ARG A 223 14.11 0.19 13.86
C ARG A 223 13.00 1.21 13.64
N LYS A 224 13.17 2.14 12.68
CA LYS A 224 12.16 3.14 12.34
C LYS A 224 10.89 2.52 11.79
N MET A 225 11.00 1.55 10.88
CA MET A 225 9.85 0.81 10.35
C MET A 225 9.11 0.07 11.46
N THR A 226 9.83 -0.60 12.36
CA THR A 226 9.22 -1.35 13.48
C THR A 226 8.51 -0.45 14.49
N HIS A 227 9.13 0.67 14.89
CA HIS A 227 8.64 1.46 16.02
C HIS A 227 7.91 2.75 15.63
N GLY A 228 8.24 3.32 14.47
CA GLY A 228 7.67 4.57 13.97
C GLY A 228 6.53 4.40 12.98
N SER A 229 6.36 3.24 12.35
CA SER A 229 5.25 3.04 11.41
C SER A 229 3.92 2.70 12.12
N GLY A 230 2.84 3.28 11.58
CA GLY A 230 1.46 2.91 11.88
C GLY A 230 0.93 1.76 11.02
N VAL A 231 1.75 1.18 10.13
CA VAL A 231 1.34 0.17 9.15
C VAL A 231 1.86 -1.20 9.58
N LEU A 232 1.00 -2.22 9.60
CA LEU A 232 1.35 -3.57 10.02
C LEU A 232 2.48 -4.16 9.17
N LEU A 233 2.40 -3.96 7.85
CA LEU A 233 3.39 -4.46 6.90
C LEU A 233 4.79 -3.89 7.14
N ASP A 234 4.91 -2.60 7.42
CA ASP A 234 6.20 -1.98 7.79
C ASP A 234 6.76 -2.58 9.07
N ILE A 235 5.89 -2.78 10.07
CA ILE A 235 6.30 -3.36 11.35
C ILE A 235 6.87 -4.76 11.13
N GLU A 236 6.21 -5.58 10.30
CA GLU A 236 6.69 -6.92 9.96
C GLU A 236 8.04 -6.90 9.23
N VAL A 237 8.17 -6.05 8.21
CA VAL A 237 9.40 -5.92 7.41
C VAL A 237 10.55 -5.41 8.28
N GLY A 238 10.33 -4.33 9.02
CA GLY A 238 11.30 -3.76 9.95
C GLY A 238 11.75 -4.77 10.99
N ALA A 239 10.81 -5.54 11.57
CA ALA A 239 11.13 -6.53 12.59
C ALA A 239 12.01 -7.66 12.04
N LYS A 240 11.81 -8.08 10.78
CA LYS A 240 12.68 -9.05 10.11
C LYS A 240 14.10 -8.50 9.89
N ILE A 241 14.22 -7.23 9.51
CA ILE A 241 15.53 -6.57 9.36
C ILE A 241 16.24 -6.49 10.72
N VAL A 242 15.54 -6.07 11.77
CA VAL A 242 16.08 -5.98 13.14
C VAL A 242 16.45 -7.35 13.68
N ALA A 243 15.64 -8.39 13.43
CA ALA A 243 15.97 -9.76 13.81
C ALA A 243 17.29 -10.25 13.19
N LYS A 244 17.58 -9.84 11.96
CA LYS A 244 18.81 -10.23 11.25
C LYS A 244 20.03 -9.39 11.64
N LEU A 245 19.85 -8.08 11.86
CA LEU A 245 20.97 -7.13 11.97
C LEU A 245 21.17 -6.54 13.38
N GLY A 246 20.15 -6.60 14.24
CA GLY A 246 20.14 -6.00 15.57
C GLY A 246 20.77 -6.86 16.65
N GLY A 247 21.12 -6.23 17.78
CA GLY A 247 21.54 -6.91 19.00
C GLY A 247 20.35 -7.46 19.79
N GLU A 248 20.61 -8.19 20.87
CA GLU A 248 19.57 -8.86 21.68
C GLU A 248 18.45 -7.90 22.12
N ASP A 249 18.80 -6.71 22.58
CA ASP A 249 17.84 -5.67 23.00
C ASP A 249 16.95 -5.19 21.85
N ASP A 250 17.53 -4.96 20.66
CA ASP A 250 16.77 -4.56 19.49
C ASP A 250 15.79 -5.65 19.08
N GLN A 251 16.26 -6.89 19.07
CA GLN A 251 15.45 -8.04 18.70
C GLN A 251 14.31 -8.26 19.71
N ALA A 252 14.56 -8.09 21.00
CA ALA A 252 13.53 -8.19 22.04
C ALA A 252 12.43 -7.14 21.84
N LYS A 253 12.81 -5.87 21.60
CA LYS A 253 11.87 -4.79 21.31
C LYS A 253 11.07 -5.03 20.03
N ALA A 254 11.74 -5.49 18.96
CA ALA A 254 11.08 -5.79 17.70
C ALA A 254 10.11 -6.97 17.82
N ARG A 255 10.48 -8.03 18.54
CA ARG A 255 9.58 -9.16 18.84
C ARG A 255 8.36 -8.70 19.62
N GLN A 256 8.53 -7.86 20.64
CA GLN A 256 7.41 -7.33 21.42
C GLN A 256 6.44 -6.53 20.54
N LYS A 257 6.97 -5.58 19.75
CA LYS A 257 6.16 -4.73 18.88
C LYS A 257 5.43 -5.52 17.80
N LEU A 258 6.10 -6.50 17.19
CA LEU A 258 5.49 -7.39 16.22
C LEU A 258 4.39 -8.26 16.85
N ARG A 259 4.61 -8.74 18.08
CA ARG A 259 3.61 -9.49 18.85
C ARG A 259 2.36 -8.64 19.10
N GLU A 260 2.51 -7.39 19.53
CA GLU A 260 1.38 -6.47 19.71
C GLU A 260 0.64 -6.18 18.40
N ALA A 261 1.37 -5.92 17.31
CA ALA A 261 0.77 -5.62 16.01
C ALA A 261 0.00 -6.82 15.43
N ARG A 262 0.57 -8.03 15.49
CA ARG A 262 -0.09 -9.26 15.03
C ARG A 262 -1.30 -9.63 15.89
N TRP A 263 -1.23 -9.35 17.19
CA TRP A 263 -2.37 -9.55 18.08
C TRP A 263 -3.54 -8.70 17.63
N LEU A 264 -3.33 -7.40 17.44
CA LEU A 264 -4.36 -6.49 16.96
C LEU A 264 -4.89 -6.94 15.59
N GLY A 265 -4.00 -7.22 14.63
CA GLY A 265 -4.40 -7.69 13.30
C GLY A 265 -5.25 -8.96 13.32
N ARG A 266 -4.94 -9.92 14.22
CA ARG A 266 -5.74 -11.16 14.38
C ARG A 266 -7.03 -10.94 15.15
N ALA A 267 -6.98 -10.14 16.22
CA ALA A 267 -8.12 -9.84 17.08
C ALA A 267 -9.24 -9.13 16.32
N VAL A 268 -8.87 -8.31 15.32
CA VAL A 268 -9.80 -7.56 14.48
C VAL A 268 -9.83 -8.07 13.03
N ALA A 269 -9.43 -9.32 12.79
CA ALA A 269 -9.38 -9.90 11.43
C ALA A 269 -10.76 -10.16 10.82
N THR A 270 -11.81 -10.20 11.65
CA THR A 270 -13.22 -10.30 11.23
C THR A 270 -14.03 -9.14 11.81
N PRO A 271 -13.64 -7.88 11.54
CA PRO A 271 -14.32 -6.71 12.13
C PRO A 271 -15.70 -6.50 11.49
N GLU A 272 -15.96 -7.16 10.36
CA GLU A 272 -17.16 -7.02 9.55
C GLU A 272 -18.42 -7.45 10.30
N ASP A 273 -18.33 -8.42 11.20
CA ASP A 273 -19.50 -8.91 11.94
C ASP A 273 -19.76 -8.13 13.24
N SER A 274 -18.80 -7.30 13.68
CA SER A 274 -18.78 -6.76 15.04
C SER A 274 -18.84 -5.23 15.13
N LEU A 275 -18.49 -4.50 14.05
CA LEU A 275 -18.61 -3.04 14.00
C LEU A 275 -19.88 -2.60 13.26
N ASP A 276 -20.62 -1.67 13.85
CA ASP A 276 -21.75 -1.00 13.19
C ASP A 276 -21.29 0.03 12.13
N ALA A 277 -22.24 0.63 11.42
CA ALA A 277 -21.92 1.56 10.33
C ALA A 277 -21.14 2.81 10.80
N ALA A 278 -21.50 3.40 11.93
CA ALA A 278 -20.82 4.59 12.44
C ALA A 278 -19.41 4.26 12.93
N GLN A 279 -19.22 3.07 13.49
CA GLN A 279 -17.92 2.57 13.90
C GLN A 279 -17.01 2.31 12.69
N TRP A 280 -17.55 1.84 11.57
CA TRP A 280 -16.78 1.70 10.33
C TRP A 280 -16.36 3.05 9.75
N ASP A 281 -17.25 4.04 9.73
CA ASP A 281 -16.92 5.38 9.27
C ASP A 281 -15.79 5.98 10.11
N GLU A 282 -15.83 5.83 11.44
CA GLU A 282 -14.75 6.30 12.32
C GLU A 282 -13.47 5.47 12.13
N PHE A 283 -13.56 4.15 11.94
CA PHE A 283 -12.41 3.30 11.64
C PHE A 283 -11.64 3.80 10.41
N PHE A 284 -12.35 4.07 9.31
CA PHE A 284 -11.73 4.59 8.10
C PHE A 284 -11.19 6.01 8.29
N ALA A 285 -11.90 6.86 9.03
CA ALA A 285 -11.44 8.21 9.36
C ALA A 285 -10.14 8.17 10.19
N ILE A 286 -10.01 7.25 11.16
CA ILE A 286 -8.78 7.04 11.94
C ILE A 286 -7.69 6.48 11.05
N TYR A 287 -7.98 5.51 10.17
CA TYR A 287 -6.98 4.97 9.23
C TYR A 287 -6.38 6.10 8.38
N ALA A 288 -7.22 6.99 7.83
CA ALA A 288 -6.78 8.12 7.02
C ALA A 288 -5.89 9.12 7.77
N ARG A 289 -6.14 9.35 9.06
CA ARG A 289 -5.41 10.35 9.86
C ARG A 289 -4.18 9.80 10.57
N GLU A 290 -4.26 8.57 11.07
CA GLU A 290 -3.31 8.00 12.05
C GLU A 290 -2.73 6.65 11.62
N GLY A 291 -3.25 6.06 10.54
CA GLY A 291 -2.79 4.80 9.98
C GLY A 291 -3.47 3.55 10.54
N GLU A 292 -3.10 2.41 9.97
CA GLU A 292 -3.72 1.10 10.17
C GLU A 292 -3.77 0.66 11.63
N LEU A 293 -2.66 0.76 12.36
CA LEU A 293 -2.57 0.28 13.74
C LEU A 293 -3.45 1.10 14.71
N ALA A 294 -3.63 2.40 14.44
CA ALA A 294 -4.54 3.23 15.21
C ALA A 294 -6.00 2.82 14.96
N ALA A 295 -6.36 2.58 13.70
CA ALA A 295 -7.69 2.09 13.33
C ALA A 295 -7.97 0.70 13.95
N MET A 296 -7.00 -0.22 13.95
CA MET A 296 -7.13 -1.52 14.61
C MET A 296 -7.32 -1.41 16.13
N ARG A 297 -6.64 -0.46 16.79
CA ARG A 297 -6.85 -0.21 18.24
C ARG A 297 -8.24 0.33 18.53
N TYR A 298 -8.75 1.21 17.67
CA TYR A 298 -10.12 1.68 17.75
C TYR A 298 -11.10 0.52 17.63
N ALA A 299 -10.97 -0.31 16.59
CA ALA A 299 -11.82 -1.48 16.39
C ALA A 299 -11.77 -2.45 17.57
N ALA A 300 -10.58 -2.76 18.09
CA ALA A 300 -10.43 -3.62 19.26
C ALA A 300 -11.13 -3.03 20.50
N THR A 301 -10.98 -1.71 20.73
CA THR A 301 -11.64 -1.02 21.86
C THR A 301 -13.17 -1.05 21.73
N ALA A 302 -13.69 -0.76 20.53
CA ALA A 302 -15.12 -0.79 20.24
C ALA A 302 -15.75 -2.17 20.46
N GLN A 303 -14.96 -3.23 20.31
CA GLN A 303 -15.38 -4.62 20.50
C GLN A 303 -15.08 -5.17 21.91
N GLY A 304 -14.53 -4.35 22.82
CA GLY A 304 -14.13 -4.79 24.15
C GLY A 304 -12.95 -5.77 24.17
N ILE A 305 -12.13 -5.78 23.11
CA ILE A 305 -10.95 -6.64 22.99
C ILE A 305 -9.73 -5.93 23.60
N ALA A 306 -8.95 -6.68 24.38
CA ALA A 306 -7.70 -6.16 24.96
C ALA A 306 -6.73 -5.72 23.87
N LEU A 307 -6.06 -4.57 24.05
CA LEU A 307 -5.09 -4.05 23.09
C LEU A 307 -3.74 -4.76 23.12
N VAL A 308 -3.45 -5.47 24.21
CA VAL A 308 -2.22 -6.22 24.42
C VAL A 308 -2.49 -7.72 24.35
N PRO A 309 -1.59 -8.51 23.74
CA PRO A 309 -1.78 -9.95 23.66
C PRO A 309 -1.67 -10.61 25.05
N PRO A 310 -2.54 -11.59 25.35
CA PRO A 310 -2.53 -12.29 26.63
C PRO A 310 -1.22 -13.04 26.87
N THR A 311 -0.83 -13.21 28.13
CA THR A 311 0.40 -13.93 28.51
C THR A 311 0.46 -15.30 27.85
N GLY A 312 1.60 -15.64 27.23
CA GLY A 312 1.80 -16.90 26.52
C GLY A 312 1.32 -16.91 25.06
N TRP A 313 0.65 -15.87 24.56
CA TRP A 313 0.30 -15.77 23.13
C TRP A 313 1.55 -15.66 22.25
N THR A 314 1.74 -16.64 21.36
CA THR A 314 2.93 -16.80 20.50
C THR A 314 2.78 -16.14 19.13
N GLY A 315 1.55 -15.86 18.70
CA GLY A 315 1.26 -15.22 17.41
C GLY A 315 1.51 -16.09 16.18
N GLU A 316 1.89 -17.36 16.34
CA GLU A 316 1.92 -18.32 15.25
C GLU A 316 0.50 -18.88 15.01
N PRO A 317 0.09 -19.09 13.74
CA PRO A 317 -1.07 -19.90 13.48
C PRO A 317 -0.81 -21.29 14.07
N GLU A 318 -1.74 -21.78 14.87
CA GLU A 318 -1.70 -23.17 15.33
C GLU A 318 -1.66 -24.03 14.06
N VAL A 319 -0.52 -24.63 13.76
CA VAL A 319 -0.40 -25.56 12.64
C VAL A 319 -1.29 -26.73 13.01
N ARG A 320 -2.53 -26.73 12.56
CA ARG A 320 -3.41 -27.88 12.74
C ARG A 320 -2.69 -29.06 12.10
N PRO A 321 -2.34 -30.12 12.85
CA PRO A 321 -1.75 -31.29 12.26
C PRO A 321 -2.73 -31.80 11.21
N THR A 322 -2.26 -31.92 9.96
CA THR A 322 -3.02 -32.57 8.89
C THR A 322 -3.16 -34.04 9.27
N SER A 323 -4.34 -34.41 9.77
CA SER A 323 -4.76 -35.80 9.94
C SER A 323 -5.12 -36.43 8.62
#